data_AF-A0A1G6WC63-F1
#
_entry.id   AF-A0A1G6WC63-F1
#
_cell.length_a   1.000
_cell.length_b   1.000
_cell.length_c   1.000
_cell.angle_alpha   90.00
_cell.angle_beta   90.00
_cell.angle_gamma   90.00
#
_symmetry.space_group_name_H-M   'P 1'
#
loop_
_entity.id
_entity.type
_entity.pdbx_description
1 polymer ?
#
loop_
_entity_poly.entity_id
_entity_poly.type
_entity_poly.pdbx_seq_one_letter_code
_entity_poly.pdbx_strand_id
1 'polypeptide(L)'
;MTIRDDHKLTDKVVAVLGAVPRTDGHPFGRPFLSAYQLACALERSYRIGALLGKELGGVGTGTPNSVAEYVAGALARRIRNDSHFPVEGAFLADQDVAELRFRTPDGEHMVSSDTGTSPLSLFRRHEEVSATTSP
;
A
#
# COMPACT_ATOMS: atom_id res chain seq x y z
N MET A 1 -7.38 16.64 16.76
CA MET A 1 -6.19 16.30 15.94
C MET A 1 -6.11 14.80 15.84
N THR A 2 -6.38 14.23 14.66
CA THR A 2 -6.18 12.80 14.45
C THR A 2 -4.71 12.57 14.18
N ILE A 3 -4.09 11.58 14.84
CA ILE A 3 -2.73 11.00 14.67
C ILE A 3 -2.24 10.82 13.20
N ARG A 4 -3.07 11.10 12.20
CA ARG A 4 -2.85 10.92 10.75
C ARG A 4 -1.80 11.86 10.13
N ASP A 5 -1.66 13.09 10.61
CA ASP A 5 -0.82 14.11 9.96
C ASP A 5 0.58 14.25 10.58
N ASP A 6 0.81 13.71 11.78
CA ASP A 6 2.05 13.93 12.54
C ASP A 6 3.30 13.33 11.90
N HIS A 7 3.14 12.33 11.01
CA HIS A 7 4.27 11.61 10.40
C HIS A 7 4.42 11.80 8.89
N LYS A 8 3.66 12.72 8.28
CA LYS A 8 3.61 12.91 6.81
C LYS A 8 3.41 11.58 6.06
N LEU A 9 2.50 10.74 6.58
CA LEU A 9 2.28 9.39 6.06
C LEU A 9 1.89 9.42 4.57
N THR A 10 1.03 10.38 4.20
CA THR A 10 0.61 10.59 2.82
C THR A 10 1.80 10.80 1.89
N ASP A 11 2.71 11.72 2.23
CA ASP A 11 3.88 12.03 1.41
C ASP A 11 4.77 10.80 1.22
N LYS A 12 4.97 10.02 2.29
CA LYS A 12 5.74 8.78 2.27
C LYS A 12 5.10 7.72 1.37
N VAL A 13 3.78 7.57 1.42
CA VAL A 13 3.04 6.66 0.54
C VAL A 13 3.18 7.09 -0.92
N VAL A 14 2.97 8.37 -1.22
CA VAL A 14 3.07 8.91 -2.59
C VAL A 14 4.49 8.75 -3.14
N ALA A 15 5.51 8.93 -2.29
CA ALA A 15 6.90 8.71 -2.65
C ALA A 15 7.18 7.22 -2.95
N VAL A 16 6.75 6.29 -2.08
CA VAL A 16 6.92 4.85 -2.29
C VAL A 16 6.21 4.37 -3.55
N LEU A 17 4.94 4.73 -3.74
CA LEU A 17 4.18 4.34 -4.93
C LEU A 17 4.76 4.99 -6.20
N GLY A 18 5.30 6.21 -6.09
CA GLY A 18 6.00 6.90 -7.17
C GLY A 18 7.34 6.26 -7.57
N ALA A 19 7.99 5.54 -6.65
CA ALA A 19 9.24 4.83 -6.92
C ALA A 19 9.06 3.45 -7.57
N VAL A 20 7.83 2.91 -7.59
CA VAL A 20 7.54 1.63 -8.26
C VAL A 20 7.79 1.75 -9.76
N PRO A 21 8.69 0.97 -10.38
CA PRO A 21 8.98 1.09 -11.80
C PRO A 21 7.71 0.93 -12.64
N ARG A 22 7.59 1.77 -13.67
CA ARG A 22 6.58 1.55 -14.71
C ARG A 22 7.03 0.36 -15.57
N THR A 23 6.08 -0.42 -16.04
CA THR A 23 6.35 -1.40 -17.09
C THR A 23 6.16 -0.69 -18.43
N ASP A 24 7.24 -0.20 -19.01
CA ASP A 24 7.20 0.54 -20.27
C ASP A 24 6.49 -0.28 -21.36
N GLY A 25 5.58 0.36 -22.10
CA GLY A 25 4.80 -0.28 -23.15
C GLY A 25 3.67 -1.20 -22.67
N HIS A 26 3.49 -1.41 -21.37
CA HIS A 26 2.38 -2.21 -20.86
C HIS A 26 1.09 -1.38 -20.72
N PRO A 27 -0.05 -1.83 -21.27
CA PRO A 27 -1.29 -1.04 -21.30
C PRO A 27 -1.87 -0.74 -19.90
N PHE A 28 -1.49 -1.51 -18.88
CA PHE A 28 -1.95 -1.30 -17.50
C PHE A 28 -1.16 -0.24 -16.72
N GLY A 29 -0.07 0.29 -17.30
CA GLY A 29 0.75 1.31 -16.65
C GLY A 29 1.48 0.79 -15.41
N ARG A 30 1.57 1.61 -14.37
CA ARG A 30 2.24 1.29 -13.11
C ARG A 30 1.51 0.16 -12.36
N PRO A 31 2.27 -0.83 -11.85
CA PRO A 31 1.67 -1.92 -11.10
C PRO A 31 1.18 -1.44 -9.73
N PHE A 32 0.16 -2.14 -9.22
CA PHE A 32 -0.31 -1.96 -7.86
C PHE A 32 0.59 -2.67 -6.85
N LEU A 33 0.67 -2.12 -5.65
CA LEU A 33 1.18 -2.80 -4.47
C LEU A 33 0.02 -3.21 -3.57
N SER A 34 0.07 -4.41 -3.00
CA SER A 34 -0.82 -4.76 -1.89
C SER A 34 -0.53 -3.91 -0.66
N ALA A 35 -1.49 -3.84 0.26
CA ALA A 35 -1.29 -3.20 1.58
C ALA A 35 -0.03 -3.73 2.31
N TYR A 36 0.25 -5.03 2.19
CA TYR A 36 1.44 -5.68 2.74
C TYR A 36 2.74 -5.27 2.03
N GLN A 37 2.74 -5.24 0.68
CA GLN A 37 3.90 -4.76 -0.08
C GLN A 37 4.19 -3.29 0.22
N LEU A 38 3.14 -2.46 0.34
CA LEU A 38 3.25 -1.07 0.70
C LEU A 38 3.82 -0.90 2.11
N ALA A 39 3.34 -1.68 3.10
CA ALA A 39 3.89 -1.69 4.45
C ALA A 39 5.40 -2.04 4.45
N CYS A 40 5.80 -3.10 3.74
CA CYS A 40 7.20 -3.48 3.58
C CYS A 40 8.06 -2.36 2.94
N ALA A 41 7.54 -1.68 1.91
CA ALA A 41 8.26 -0.61 1.23
C ALA A 41 8.40 0.65 2.11
N LEU A 42 7.35 1.00 2.86
CA LEU A 42 7.37 2.08 3.84
C LEU A 42 8.34 1.77 5.00
N GLU A 43 8.39 0.53 5.47
CA GLU A 43 9.32 0.10 6.50
C GLU A 43 10.77 0.23 6.03
N ARG A 44 11.05 -0.29 4.83
CA ARG A 44 12.38 -0.21 4.22
C ARG A 44 12.89 1.23 4.10
N SER A 45 12.00 2.15 3.75
CA SER A 45 12.38 3.54 3.42
C SER A 45 12.33 4.48 4.63
N TYR A 46 11.43 4.22 5.59
CA TYR A 46 11.08 5.19 6.62
C TYR A 46 10.93 4.60 8.03
N ARG A 47 11.17 3.30 8.22
CA ARG A 47 10.96 2.61 9.51
C ARG A 47 9.57 2.89 10.08
N ILE A 48 8.55 2.76 9.22
CA ILE A 48 7.18 3.20 9.50
C ILE A 48 6.57 2.52 10.73
N GLY A 49 6.96 1.28 11.02
CA GLY A 49 6.50 0.56 12.20
C GLY A 49 6.90 1.29 13.49
N ALA A 50 8.15 1.72 13.59
CA ALA A 50 8.63 2.50 14.74
C ALA A 50 7.92 3.86 14.85
N LEU A 51 7.67 4.53 13.72
CA LEU A 51 6.95 5.81 13.70
C LEU A 51 5.50 5.68 14.14
N LEU A 52 4.82 4.59 13.78
CA LEU A 52 3.42 4.36 14.12
C LEU A 52 3.23 3.59 15.43
N GLY A 53 4.31 3.07 16.03
CA GLY A 53 4.26 2.15 17.17
C GLY A 53 3.55 0.84 16.82
N LYS A 54 3.81 0.29 15.63
CA LYS A 54 3.08 -0.85 15.04
C LYS A 54 4.01 -1.85 14.38
N GLU A 55 3.63 -3.11 14.40
CA GLU A 55 4.24 -4.15 13.57
C GLU A 55 3.72 -4.10 12.15
N LEU A 56 4.48 -4.67 11.20
CA LEU A 56 4.10 -4.65 9.77
C LEU A 56 2.78 -5.37 9.49
N GLY A 57 2.49 -6.43 10.24
CA GLY A 57 1.29 -7.27 10.14
C GLY A 57 1.60 -8.72 9.77
N GLY A 58 0.54 -9.44 9.38
CA GLY A 58 0.59 -10.82 8.91
C GLY A 58 0.04 -11.86 9.89
N VAL A 59 -0.22 -13.07 9.39
CA VAL A 59 -0.68 -14.20 10.20
C VAL A 59 0.29 -14.46 11.36
N GLY A 60 -0.25 -14.54 12.57
CA GLY A 60 0.49 -14.94 13.77
C GLY A 60 1.02 -13.80 14.64
N THR A 61 0.92 -12.53 14.22
CA THR A 61 1.32 -11.39 15.09
C THR A 61 0.30 -11.10 16.19
N GLY A 62 -0.94 -11.60 16.05
CA GLY A 62 -2.01 -11.47 17.05
C GLY A 62 -2.43 -10.01 17.36
N THR A 63 -1.88 -9.04 16.63
CA THR A 63 -2.06 -7.62 16.89
C THR A 63 -3.11 -7.07 15.92
N PRO A 64 -4.32 -6.70 16.40
CA PRO A 64 -5.21 -5.88 15.59
C PRO A 64 -4.52 -4.54 15.30
N ASN A 65 -4.69 -4.00 14.08
CA ASN A 65 -4.22 -2.68 13.66
C ASN A 65 -2.70 -2.61 13.36
N SER A 66 -2.23 -3.55 12.53
CA SER A 66 -0.91 -3.56 11.92
C SER A 66 -0.65 -2.35 11.01
N VAL A 67 0.60 -2.14 10.56
CA VAL A 67 0.92 -1.10 9.56
C VAL A 67 0.12 -1.30 8.29
N ALA A 68 0.03 -2.54 7.77
CA ALA A 68 -0.70 -2.83 6.54
C ALA A 68 -2.18 -2.41 6.64
N GLU A 69 -2.87 -2.83 7.70
CA GLU A 69 -4.28 -2.49 7.94
C GLU A 69 -4.47 -0.99 8.19
N TYR A 70 -3.59 -0.38 8.99
CA TYR A 70 -3.65 1.03 9.32
C TYR A 70 -3.49 1.90 8.07
N VAL A 71 -2.49 1.61 7.24
CA VAL A 71 -2.21 2.33 5.99
C VAL A 71 -3.35 2.12 5.00
N ALA A 72 -3.84 0.88 4.83
CA ALA A 72 -4.97 0.61 3.95
C ALA A 72 -6.23 1.39 4.36
N GLY A 73 -6.59 1.38 5.65
CA GLY A 73 -7.74 2.11 6.17
C GLY A 73 -7.58 3.64 6.09
N ALA A 74 -6.37 4.16 6.23
CA ALA A 74 -6.06 5.57 6.04
C ALA A 74 -6.23 5.98 4.56
N LEU A 75 -5.66 5.21 3.63
CA LEU A 75 -5.74 5.48 2.19
C LEU A 75 -7.16 5.33 1.66
N ALA A 76 -7.87 4.26 2.00
CA ALA A 76 -9.25 4.05 1.55
C ALA A 76 -10.17 5.22 1.95
N ARG A 77 -9.97 5.77 3.15
CA ARG A 77 -10.72 6.94 3.61
C ARG A 77 -10.32 8.21 2.86
N ARG A 78 -9.03 8.38 2.57
CA ARG A 78 -8.55 9.55 1.83
C ARG A 78 -9.05 9.55 0.39
N ILE A 79 -8.91 8.42 -0.32
CA ILE A 79 -9.42 8.20 -1.67
C ILE A 79 -10.92 8.49 -1.74
N ARG A 80 -11.69 8.01 -0.75
CA ARG A 80 -13.14 8.25 -0.69
C ARG A 80 -13.51 9.72 -0.52
N ASN A 81 -12.70 10.47 0.22
CA ASN A 81 -13.02 11.84 0.62
C ASN A 81 -12.37 12.91 -0.29
N ASP A 82 -11.44 12.52 -1.16
CA ASP A 82 -10.66 13.41 -2.00
C ASP A 82 -10.48 12.78 -3.39
N SER A 83 -11.32 13.18 -4.35
CA SER A 83 -11.28 12.69 -5.72
C SER A 83 -10.03 13.09 -6.49
N HIS A 84 -9.25 14.05 -5.98
CA HIS A 84 -7.99 14.51 -6.57
C HIS A 84 -6.77 13.90 -5.88
N PHE A 85 -6.98 12.96 -4.95
CA PHE A 85 -5.89 12.28 -4.27
C PHE A 85 -5.03 11.51 -5.29
N PRO A 86 -3.69 11.65 -5.29
CA PRO A 86 -2.82 11.11 -6.35
C PRO A 86 -2.61 9.58 -6.31
N VAL A 87 -3.45 8.87 -5.57
CA VAL A 87 -3.38 7.41 -5.37
C VAL A 87 -4.75 6.83 -5.63
N GLU A 88 -4.80 5.76 -6.42
CA GLU A 88 -6.01 4.96 -6.58
C GLU A 88 -5.92 3.66 -5.78
N GLY A 89 -7.10 3.16 -5.41
CA GLY A 89 -7.28 1.89 -4.72
C GLY A 89 -8.01 0.89 -5.59
N ALA A 90 -7.61 -0.38 -5.48
CA ALA A 90 -8.30 -1.51 -6.08
C ALA A 90 -8.35 -2.67 -5.08
N PHE A 91 -9.07 -3.73 -5.44
CA PHE A 91 -9.09 -4.97 -4.68
C PHE A 91 -8.56 -6.12 -5.52
N LEU A 92 -7.77 -6.99 -4.90
CA LEU A 92 -7.51 -8.33 -5.42
C LEU A 92 -8.65 -9.23 -4.95
N ALA A 93 -9.34 -9.85 -5.90
CA ALA A 93 -10.25 -10.95 -5.58
C ALA A 93 -9.45 -12.14 -5.05
N ASP A 94 -9.81 -12.63 -3.87
CA ASP A 94 -9.07 -13.62 -3.10
C ASP A 94 -9.73 -15.01 -3.07
N GLN A 95 -10.85 -15.17 -3.78
CA GLN A 95 -11.67 -16.40 -3.81
C GLN A 95 -10.89 -17.67 -4.18
N ASP A 96 -9.85 -17.54 -5.01
CA ASP A 96 -8.99 -18.62 -5.49
C ASP A 96 -7.54 -18.50 -4.97
N VAL A 97 -7.30 -17.65 -3.96
CA VAL A 97 -5.97 -17.37 -3.42
C VAL A 97 -5.72 -18.22 -2.17
N ALA A 98 -4.87 -19.24 -2.31
CA ALA A 98 -4.52 -20.13 -1.20
C ALA A 98 -3.62 -19.47 -0.14
N GLU A 99 -2.62 -18.70 -0.57
CA GLU A 99 -1.69 -18.01 0.32
C GLU A 99 -1.05 -16.82 -0.42
N LEU A 100 -0.85 -15.70 0.28
CA LEU A 100 0.01 -14.61 -0.17
C LEU A 100 1.13 -14.41 0.84
N ARG A 101 2.37 -14.63 0.38
CA ARG A 101 3.57 -14.55 1.20
C ARG A 101 4.50 -13.47 0.68
N PHE A 102 4.95 -12.60 1.59
CA PHE A 102 5.79 -11.45 1.30
C PHE A 102 7.11 -11.58 2.06
N ARG A 103 8.20 -11.14 1.44
CA ARG A 103 9.49 -10.99 2.12
C ARG A 103 9.55 -9.62 2.80
N THR A 104 9.81 -9.59 4.09
CA THR A 104 9.97 -8.36 4.86
C THR A 104 11.35 -7.75 4.60
N PRO A 105 11.59 -6.47 4.97
CA PRO A 105 12.90 -5.84 4.85
C PRO A 105 14.03 -6.57 5.59
N ASP A 106 13.70 -7.27 6.68
CA ASP A 106 14.66 -8.01 7.49
C ASP A 106 14.93 -9.43 6.97
N GLY A 107 14.32 -9.80 5.83
CA GLY A 107 14.51 -11.10 5.18
C GLY A 107 13.53 -12.18 5.65
N GLU A 108 12.76 -11.90 6.69
CA GLU A 108 11.69 -12.77 7.18
C GLU A 108 10.51 -12.84 6.22
N HIS A 109 9.61 -13.79 6.48
CA HIS A 109 8.40 -13.95 5.70
C HIS A 109 7.15 -13.55 6.48
N MET A 110 6.27 -12.81 5.81
CA MET A 110 4.97 -12.41 6.30
C MET A 110 3.88 -13.02 5.41
N VAL A 111 2.88 -13.65 6.00
CA VAL A 111 1.73 -14.21 5.27
C VAL A 111 0.53 -13.29 5.48
N SER A 112 -0.21 -13.00 4.41
CA SER A 112 -1.46 -12.22 4.49
C SER A 112 -2.46 -12.90 5.44
N SER A 113 -3.05 -12.17 6.38
CA SER A 113 -4.09 -12.70 7.28
C SER A 113 -5.44 -12.93 6.62
N ASP A 114 -5.66 -12.37 5.43
CA ASP A 114 -7.00 -12.18 4.88
C ASP A 114 -7.32 -13.08 3.69
N THR A 115 -6.46 -14.07 3.36
CA THR A 115 -6.73 -14.96 2.22
C THR A 115 -7.99 -15.79 2.44
N GLY A 116 -9.01 -15.57 1.60
CA GLY A 116 -10.28 -16.30 1.58
C GLY A 116 -11.34 -15.71 2.52
N THR A 117 -11.06 -14.60 3.20
CA THR A 117 -12.01 -13.97 4.15
C THR A 117 -12.36 -12.54 3.76
N SER A 118 -11.50 -11.83 3.02
CA SER A 118 -11.74 -10.47 2.57
C SER A 118 -10.83 -10.08 1.42
N PRO A 119 -11.34 -9.30 0.44
CA PRO A 119 -10.53 -8.88 -0.70
C PRO A 119 -9.34 -8.03 -0.23
N LEU A 120 -8.16 -8.32 -0.79
CA LEU A 120 -6.93 -7.64 -0.40
C LEU A 120 -6.85 -6.27 -1.07
N SER A 121 -6.63 -5.22 -0.26
CA SER A 121 -6.48 -3.85 -0.76
C SER A 121 -5.18 -3.68 -1.55
N LEU A 122 -5.30 -3.05 -2.72
CA LEU A 122 -4.22 -2.71 -3.64
C LEU A 122 -4.17 -1.19 -3.84
N PHE A 123 -2.97 -0.63 -4.00
CA PHE A 123 -2.77 0.80 -4.21
C PHE A 123 -1.72 1.06 -5.29
N ARG A 124 -1.93 2.10 -6.10
CA ARG A 124 -0.89 2.66 -6.98
C ARG A 124 -1.01 4.18 -7.08
N ARG A 125 0.09 4.84 -7.43
CA ARG A 125 0.05 6.25 -7.80
C ARG A 125 -0.64 6.38 -9.15
N HIS A 126 -1.50 7.38 -9.31
CA HIS A 126 -2.08 7.71 -10.61
C HIS A 126 -0.97 7.98 -11.63
N GLU A 127 -1.22 7.61 -12.88
CA GLU A 127 -0.41 8.09 -13.99
C GLU A 127 -0.61 9.60 -14.10
N GLU A 128 0.48 10.37 -14.05
CA GLU A 128 0.42 11.76 -14.47
C GLU A 128 0.04 11.73 -15.95
N VAL A 129 -1.13 12.28 -16.28
CA VAL A 129 -1.49 12.55 -17.67
C VAL A 129 -0.45 13.54 -18.17
N SER A 130 0.57 13.05 -18.88
CA SER A 130 1.44 13.93 -19.63
C SER A 130 0.52 14.69 -20.56
N ALA A 131 0.32 15.99 -20.31
CA ALA A 131 -0.37 16.85 -21.24
C ALA A 131 0.43 16.77 -22.54
N THR A 132 -0.09 16.00 -23.49
CA THR A 132 0.45 15.95 -24.84
C THR A 132 0.39 17.38 -25.34
N THR A 133 1.54 18.05 -25.33
CA THR A 133 1.72 19.26 -26.11
C THR A 133 1.69 18.78 -27.55
N SER A 134 0.50 18.84 -28.16
CA SER A 134 0.39 18.68 -29.61
C SER A 134 1.19 19.81 -30.26
N PRO A 135 1.98 19.50 -31.31
CA PRO A 135 2.72 20.49 -32.08
C PRO A 135 1.79 21.46 -32.82
#